data_AF-D1M8P5-F1
#
_entry.id   AF-D1M8P5-F1
#
_cell.length_a   1.000
_cell.length_b   1.000
_cell.length_c   1.000
_cell.angle_alpha   90.00
_cell.angle_beta   90.00
_cell.angle_gamma   90.00
#
_symmetry.space_group_name_H-M   'P 1'
#
loop_
_entity.id
_entity.type
_entity.pdbx_description
1 polymer ?
#
loop_
_entity_poly.entity_id
_entity_poly.type
_entity_poly.pdbx_seq_one_letter_code
_entity_poly.pdbx_strand_id
1 'polypeptide(L)'
;YLQLPVNCPYNTRLSNYQRDGPQCVDNNQAGAPNYFPNSFSGPQEDPKCMECSFKLTGDVARYSTADDDNFSQVGIFWKKVLPPGERDHLINNL
;
A
#
# COMPACT_ATOMS: atom_id res chain seq x y z
N TYR A 1 10.37 -7.07 -10.30
CA TYR A 1 9.58 -5.95 -10.87
C TYR A 1 9.98 -4.58 -10.32
N LEU A 2 10.30 -4.44 -9.02
CA LEU A 2 10.73 -3.15 -8.43
C LEU A 2 12.06 -2.63 -9.00
N GLN A 3 12.91 -3.52 -9.52
CA GLN A 3 14.17 -3.14 -10.19
C GLN A 3 13.97 -2.60 -11.62
N LEU A 4 12.74 -2.60 -12.17
CA LEU A 4 12.47 -1.98 -13.47
C LEU A 4 12.59 -0.45 -13.35
N PRO A 5 13.19 0.26 -14.33
CA PRO A 5 13.48 1.69 -14.20
C PRO A 5 12.29 2.57 -13.78
N VAL A 6 11.08 2.28 -14.28
CA VAL A 6 9.86 3.04 -13.95
C VAL A 6 9.34 2.81 -12.53
N ASN A 7 9.65 1.65 -11.94
CA ASN A 7 9.23 1.28 -10.59
C ASN A 7 10.33 1.50 -9.55
N CYS A 8 11.57 1.67 -10.01
CA CYS A 8 12.73 1.82 -9.14
C CYS A 8 12.62 3.14 -8.37
N PRO A 9 12.77 3.12 -7.03
CA PRO A 9 12.77 4.33 -6.24
C PRO A 9 14.12 5.06 -6.40
N TYR A 10 14.37 5.60 -7.60
CA TYR A 10 15.67 6.12 -8.03
C TYR A 10 16.17 7.32 -7.21
N ASN A 11 15.27 8.05 -6.55
CA ASN A 11 15.60 9.21 -5.71
C ASN A 11 15.87 8.83 -4.24
N THR A 12 16.17 7.56 -3.97
CA THR A 12 16.59 7.09 -2.65
C THR A 12 17.62 5.98 -2.79
N ARG A 13 18.25 5.61 -1.67
CA ARG A 13 19.17 4.48 -1.60
C ARG A 13 18.46 3.28 -1.01
N LEU A 14 18.18 2.27 -1.85
CA LEU A 14 17.70 0.98 -1.38
C LEU A 14 18.84 0.23 -0.68
N SER A 15 18.65 -0.11 0.59
CA SER A 15 19.65 -0.78 1.42
C SER A 15 18.94 -1.66 2.45
N ASN A 16 18.89 -2.97 2.20
CA ASN A 16 18.15 -3.94 3.02
C ASN A 16 18.77 -5.35 2.95
N TYR A 17 18.07 -6.34 3.50
CA TYR A 17 18.56 -7.72 3.59
C TYR A 17 17.96 -8.66 2.52
N GLN A 18 17.17 -8.15 1.58
CA GLN A 18 16.63 -8.97 0.48
C GLN A 18 17.75 -9.28 -0.53
N ARG A 19 17.75 -10.52 -1.05
CA ARG A 19 18.71 -11.02 -2.04
C ARG A 19 18.02 -11.91 -3.06
N ASP A 20 18.65 -12.04 -4.21
CA ASP A 20 18.35 -12.98 -5.29
C ASP A 20 16.96 -12.74 -5.90
N GLY A 21 16.29 -13.81 -6.31
CA GLY A 21 15.04 -13.77 -7.06
C GLY A 21 15.26 -13.80 -8.58
N PRO A 22 14.26 -14.24 -9.34
CA PRO A 22 14.35 -14.31 -10.80
C PRO A 22 14.50 -12.90 -11.39
N GLN A 23 15.36 -12.78 -12.41
CA GLN A 23 15.64 -11.51 -13.10
C GLN A 23 16.14 -10.41 -12.14
N CYS A 24 17.06 -10.75 -11.24
CA CYS A 24 17.82 -9.75 -10.50
C CYS A 24 18.73 -9.01 -11.49
N VAL A 25 18.42 -7.74 -11.76
CA VAL A 25 19.09 -6.90 -12.76
C VAL A 25 20.04 -5.86 -12.15
N ASP A 26 19.96 -5.64 -10.84
CA ASP A 26 20.93 -4.83 -10.10
C ASP A 26 22.11 -5.70 -9.61
N ASN A 27 23.00 -5.11 -8.82
CA ASN A 27 24.14 -5.83 -8.26
C ASN A 27 23.79 -6.73 -7.05
N ASN A 28 22.50 -6.93 -6.77
CA ASN A 28 21.98 -7.72 -5.66
C ASN A 28 22.56 -7.34 -4.29
N GLN A 29 22.89 -6.05 -4.11
CA GLN A 29 23.57 -5.52 -2.92
C GLN A 29 24.94 -6.16 -2.62
N ALA A 30 25.55 -6.81 -3.61
CA ALA A 30 26.90 -7.36 -3.59
C ALA A 30 27.21 -8.20 -2.32
N GLY A 31 28.40 -8.02 -1.74
CA GLY A 31 28.86 -8.75 -0.55
C GLY A 31 28.39 -8.17 0.79
N ALA A 32 27.40 -7.30 0.81
CA ALA A 32 26.87 -6.76 2.06
C ALA A 32 26.23 -7.89 2.90
N PRO A 33 26.35 -7.86 4.25
CA PRO A 33 25.68 -8.82 5.13
C PRO A 33 24.19 -8.95 4.78
N ASN A 34 23.70 -10.19 4.72
CA ASN A 34 22.33 -10.52 4.28
C ASN A 34 21.42 -10.98 5.43
N TYR A 35 21.82 -10.75 6.69
CA TYR A 35 21.05 -11.09 7.88
C TYR A 35 20.96 -9.92 8.87
N PHE A 36 19.88 -9.86 9.64
CA PHE A 36 19.65 -8.85 10.67
C PHE A 36 19.20 -9.51 11.99
N PRO A 37 19.68 -9.04 13.15
CA PRO A 37 20.77 -8.06 13.32
C PRO A 37 22.13 -8.66 12.96
N ASN A 38 23.11 -7.81 12.63
CA ASN A 38 24.50 -8.23 12.37
C ASN A 38 25.52 -7.26 13.00
N SER A 39 26.75 -7.74 13.17
CA SER A 39 27.88 -6.96 13.71
C SER A 39 28.85 -6.47 12.63
N PHE A 40 28.43 -6.46 11.36
CA PHE A 40 29.27 -6.17 10.19
C PHE A 40 28.81 -4.91 9.42
N SER A 41 28.23 -3.94 10.14
CA SER A 41 27.81 -2.64 9.59
C SER A 41 26.77 -2.71 8.47
N GLY A 42 25.88 -3.72 8.49
CA GLY A 42 24.73 -3.78 7.58
C GLY A 42 23.67 -2.68 7.86
N PRO A 43 22.66 -2.53 6.96
CA PRO A 43 21.57 -1.58 7.12
C PRO A 43 20.91 -1.61 8.52
N GLN A 44 20.63 -0.44 9.10
CA GLN A 44 19.97 -0.31 10.41
C GLN A 44 18.57 0.30 10.25
N GLU A 45 17.69 0.01 11.20
CA GLU A 45 16.38 0.64 11.30
C GLU A 45 16.49 2.13 11.68
N ASP A 46 15.56 2.95 11.19
CA ASP A 46 15.40 4.35 11.61
C ASP A 46 14.14 4.46 12.50
N PRO A 47 14.31 4.67 13.83
CA PRO A 47 13.18 4.82 14.75
C PRO A 47 12.21 5.97 14.39
N LYS A 48 12.64 6.94 13.59
CA LYS A 48 11.77 8.03 13.11
C LYS A 48 10.71 7.55 12.12
N CYS A 49 10.92 6.40 11.50
CA CYS A 49 9.99 5.79 10.54
C CYS A 49 8.98 4.83 11.21
N MET A 50 8.97 4.74 12.53
CA MET A 50 8.04 3.90 13.27
C MET A 50 6.58 4.32 13.03
N GLU A 51 5.69 3.35 12.80
CA GLU A 51 4.27 3.62 12.59
C GLU A 51 3.61 4.24 13.84
N CYS A 52 2.53 4.99 13.62
CA CYS A 52 1.75 5.55 14.73
C CYS A 52 1.11 4.45 15.58
N SER A 53 1.29 4.54 16.90
CA SER A 53 0.64 3.65 17.86
C SER A 53 -0.85 3.98 18.00
N PHE A 54 -1.71 2.95 18.01
CA PHE A 54 -3.14 3.07 18.24
C PHE A 54 -3.68 1.87 19.06
N LYS A 55 -4.84 2.05 19.71
CA LYS A 55 -5.49 1.02 20.54
C LYS A 55 -6.71 0.47 19.82
N LEU A 56 -6.97 -0.82 19.99
CA LEU A 56 -8.13 -1.53 19.47
C LEU A 56 -8.87 -2.26 20.58
N THR A 57 -10.17 -2.48 20.39
CA THR A 57 -11.06 -3.24 21.29
C THR A 57 -11.98 -4.13 20.47
N GLY A 58 -12.22 -5.37 20.94
CA GLY A 58 -13.07 -6.35 20.26
C GLY A 58 -12.42 -7.73 20.20
N ASP A 59 -13.18 -8.73 19.74
CA ASP A 59 -12.70 -10.09 19.56
C ASP A 59 -12.02 -10.26 18.18
N VAL A 60 -11.12 -11.23 18.07
CA VAL A 60 -10.55 -11.62 16.76
C VAL A 60 -11.53 -12.58 16.09
N ALA A 61 -12.44 -12.03 15.29
CA ALA A 61 -13.49 -12.77 14.60
C ALA A 61 -13.70 -12.28 13.16
N ARG A 62 -14.45 -13.07 12.37
CA ARG A 62 -14.93 -12.65 11.05
C ARG A 62 -16.21 -11.82 11.25
N TYR A 63 -16.07 -10.50 11.25
CA TYR A 63 -17.23 -9.60 11.29
C TYR A 63 -17.86 -9.49 9.90
N SER A 64 -19.18 -9.66 9.83
CA SER A 64 -19.95 -9.35 8.63
C SER A 64 -20.15 -7.84 8.53
N THR A 65 -20.03 -7.29 7.33
CA THR A 65 -20.35 -5.88 6.99
C THR A 65 -21.52 -5.81 6.01
N ALA A 66 -22.31 -6.88 5.92
CA ALA A 66 -23.45 -6.97 4.98
C ALA A 66 -24.56 -5.95 5.30
N ASP A 67 -24.63 -5.51 6.55
CA ASP A 67 -25.56 -4.52 7.08
C ASP A 67 -25.01 -3.09 7.10
N ASP A 68 -23.79 -2.87 6.59
CA ASP A 68 -23.25 -1.53 6.38
C ASP A 68 -24.15 -0.71 5.43
N ASP A 69 -24.15 0.61 5.60
CA ASP A 69 -24.94 1.51 4.78
C ASP A 69 -24.39 1.63 3.36
N ASN A 70 -25.09 0.95 2.43
CA ASN A 70 -24.71 0.88 1.03
C ASN A 70 -25.40 1.92 0.14
N PHE A 71 -26.34 2.72 0.66
CA PHE A 71 -27.22 3.56 -0.19
C PHE A 71 -27.24 5.04 0.16
N SER A 72 -26.84 5.46 1.37
CA SER A 72 -26.89 6.88 1.72
C SER A 72 -25.94 7.73 0.87
N GLN A 73 -24.67 7.32 0.73
CA GLN A 73 -23.70 8.07 -0.08
C GLN A 73 -24.08 8.09 -1.56
N VAL A 74 -24.56 6.95 -2.10
CA VAL A 74 -25.01 6.85 -3.50
C VAL A 74 -26.27 7.71 -3.73
N GLY A 75 -27.20 7.72 -2.78
CA GLY A 75 -28.38 8.59 -2.83
C GLY A 75 -28.02 10.08 -2.79
N ILE A 76 -27.01 10.46 -2.00
CA ILE A 76 -26.47 11.83 -1.99
C ILE A 76 -25.83 12.16 -3.34
N PHE A 77 -24.99 11.27 -3.87
CA PHE A 77 -24.38 11.43 -5.19
C PHE A 77 -25.45 11.68 -6.26
N TRP A 78 -26.47 10.82 -6.33
CA TRP A 78 -27.58 10.97 -7.27
C TRP A 78 -28.32 12.30 -7.08
N LYS A 79 -28.78 12.60 -5.86
CA LYS A 79 -29.73 13.71 -5.62
C LYS A 79 -29.07 15.08 -5.52
N LYS A 80 -27.81 15.16 -5.07
CA LYS A 80 -27.15 16.41 -4.70
C LYS A 80 -25.89 16.71 -5.49
N VAL A 81 -25.25 15.70 -6.09
CA VAL A 81 -24.02 15.90 -6.87
C VAL A 81 -24.34 15.93 -8.37
N LEU A 82 -25.11 14.97 -8.88
CA LEU A 82 -25.43 14.91 -10.30
C LEU A 82 -26.47 15.97 -10.70
N PRO A 83 -26.16 16.85 -11.67
CA PRO A 83 -27.15 17.66 -12.37
C PRO A 83 -28.14 16.79 -13.15
N PRO A 84 -29.31 17.32 -13.54
CA PRO A 84 -30.35 16.55 -14.23
C PRO A 84 -29.86 15.83 -15.50
N GLY A 85 -29.09 16.48 -16.38
CA GLY A 85 -28.61 15.84 -17.61
C GLY A 85 -27.67 14.65 -17.35
N GLU A 86 -26.81 14.74 -16.34
CA GLU A 86 -25.89 13.66 -15.97
C GLU A 86 -26.63 12.47 -15.34
N ARG A 87 -27.76 12.71 -14.68
CA ARG A 87 -28.64 11.64 -14.18
C ARG A 87 -29.21 10.82 -15.34
N ASP A 88 -29.66 11.48 -16.39
CA ASP A 88 -30.20 10.80 -17.57
C ASP A 88 -29.12 9.99 -18.29
N HIS A 89 -27.92 10.57 -18.45
CA HIS A 89 -26.78 9.84 -19.02
C HIS A 89 -26.37 8.64 -18.17
N LEU A 90 -26.36 8.76 -16.84
CA LEU A 90 -26.07 7.65 -15.95
C LEU A 90 -27.09 6.53 -16.13
N ILE A 91 -28.39 6.83 -16.13
CA ILE A 91 -29.44 5.83 -16.37
C ILE A 91 -29.25 5.13 -17.72
N ASN A 92 -28.91 5.87 -18.78
CA ASN A 92 -28.75 5.29 -20.13
C ASN A 92 -27.51 4.39 -20.29
N ASN A 93 -26.51 4.53 -19.41
CA ASN A 93 -25.28 3.75 -19.46
C ASN A 93 -25.29 2.52 -18.53
N LEU A 94 -26.29 2.38 -17.66
CA LEU A 94 -26.51 1.23 -16.79
C LEU A 94 -27.17 0.07 -17.54
#